data_AF-A0A381WKM9-F1
#
_entry.id   AF-A0A381WKM9-F1
#
_cell.length_a   1.000
_cell.length_b   1.000
_cell.length_c   1.000
_cell.angle_alpha   90.00
_cell.angle_beta   90.00
_cell.angle_gamma   90.00
#
_symmetry.space_group_name_H-M   'P 1'
#
loop_
_entity.id
_entity.type
_entity.pdbx_description
1 polymer ?
#
loop_
_entity_poly.entity_id
_entity_poly.type
_entity_poly.pdbx_seq_one_letter_code
_entity_poly.pdbx_strand_id
1 'polypeptide(L)' 'MKEPRKNIDVNTIGVLNILEALKECRSEASFVHIGTTTQYGSLIYEPADENHPEFPADIYSANKVVGEK' A
#
# COMPACT_ATOMS: atom_id res chain seq x y z
N MET A 1 -7.70 -12.86 8.64
CA MET A 1 -8.57 -11.89 7.93
C MET A 1 -9.86 -12.59 7.52
N LYS A 2 -11.04 -11.93 7.65
CA LYS A 2 -12.35 -12.55 7.35
C LYS A 2 -12.80 -12.35 5.90
N GLU A 3 -12.37 -11.28 5.22
CA GLU A 3 -12.80 -10.92 3.86
C GLU A 3 -11.61 -10.51 2.96
N PRO A 4 -10.78 -11.47 2.50
CA PRO A 4 -9.56 -11.17 1.73
C PRO A 4 -9.82 -10.48 0.39
N ARG A 5 -10.92 -10.83 -0.31
CA ARG A 5 -11.28 -10.21 -1.60
C ARG A 5 -11.61 -8.73 -1.44
N LYS A 6 -12.49 -8.41 -0.49
CA LYS A 6 -12.85 -7.03 -0.16
C LYS A 6 -11.61 -6.21 0.24
N ASN A 7 -10.64 -6.84 0.90
CA ASN A 7 -9.39 -6.17 1.23
C ASN A 7 -8.58 -5.78 -0.01
N ILE A 8 -8.49 -6.67 -1.01
CA ILE A 8 -7.86 -6.40 -2.31
C ILE A 8 -8.62 -5.30 -3.06
N ASP A 9 -9.95 -5.41 -3.13
CA ASP A 9 -10.80 -4.45 -3.84
C ASP A 9 -10.58 -3.02 -3.32
N VAL A 10 -10.45 -2.86 -2.00
CA VAL A 10 -10.28 -1.55 -1.37
C VAL A 10 -8.83 -1.08 -1.37
N ASN A 11 -7.88 -1.90 -0.89
CA ASN A 11 -6.51 -1.46 -0.64
C ASN A 11 -5.60 -1.51 -1.87
N THR A 12 -5.99 -2.25 -2.90
CA THR A 12 -5.19 -2.40 -4.13
C THR A 12 -5.94 -1.82 -5.33
N ILE A 13 -7.10 -2.38 -5.66
CA ILE A 13 -7.87 -1.94 -6.83
C ILE A 13 -8.39 -0.50 -6.65
N GLY A 14 -8.82 -0.14 -5.45
CA GLY A 14 -9.23 1.23 -5.13
C GLY A 14 -8.13 2.27 -5.35
N VAL A 15 -6.88 1.96 -4.98
CA VAL A 15 -5.74 2.85 -5.20
C VAL A 15 -5.46 2.99 -6.70
N LEU A 16 -5.43 1.88 -7.43
CA LEU A 16 -5.25 1.89 -8.89
C LEU A 16 -6.31 2.75 -9.60
N ASN A 17 -7.58 2.61 -9.20
CA ASN A 17 -8.67 3.40 -9.76
C ASN A 17 -8.49 4.90 -9.52
N ILE A 18 -8.02 5.30 -8.33
CA ILE A 18 -7.72 6.71 -8.05
C ILE A 18 -6.58 7.20 -8.95
N LEU A 19 -5.51 6.43 -9.09
CA LEU A 19 -4.35 6.81 -9.91
C LEU A 19 -4.71 6.95 -11.39
N GLU A 20 -5.47 6.00 -11.96
CA GLU A 20 -5.93 6.10 -13.35
C GLU A 20 -6.91 7.28 -13.52
N ALA A 21 -7.81 7.53 -12.56
CA ALA A 21 -8.69 8.70 -12.62
C ALA A 21 -7.92 10.03 -12.56
N LEU A 22 -6.90 10.13 -11.70
CA LEU A 22 -6.03 11.31 -11.64
C LEU A 22 -5.27 11.51 -12.95
N LYS A 23 -4.71 10.43 -13.51
CA LYS A 23 -4.01 10.46 -14.80
C LYS A 23 -4.91 10.94 -15.95
N GLU A 24 -6.18 10.52 -15.99
CA GLU A 24 -7.12 10.91 -17.04
C GLU A 24 -7.72 12.31 -16.83
N CYS A 25 -8.08 12.66 -15.59
CA CYS A 25 -8.87 13.86 -15.32
C CYS A 25 -8.03 15.06 -14.88
N ARG A 26 -6.89 14.82 -14.22
CA ARG A 26 -6.07 15.86 -13.59
C ARG A 26 -4.65 15.39 -13.26
N SER A 27 -3.84 15.17 -14.29
CA SER A 27 -2.49 14.58 -14.15
C SER A 27 -1.51 15.41 -13.31
N GLU A 28 -1.78 16.70 -13.12
CA GLU A 28 -0.96 17.61 -12.31
C GLU A 28 -1.32 17.62 -10.81
N ALA A 29 -2.36 16.90 -10.41
CA ALA A 29 -2.74 16.79 -9.02
C ALA A 29 -1.69 16.03 -8.21
N SER A 30 -1.43 16.49 -6.99
CA SER A 30 -0.62 15.74 -6.04
C SER A 30 -1.46 14.67 -5.35
N PHE A 31 -0.90 13.47 -5.22
CA PHE A 31 -1.50 12.35 -4.50
C PHE A 31 -0.57 11.92 -3.37
N VAL A 32 -1.13 11.77 -2.16
CA VAL A 32 -0.41 11.25 -1.00
C VAL A 32 -1.01 9.89 -0.65
N HIS A 33 -0.26 8.83 -0.90
CA HIS A 33 -0.63 7.49 -0.46
C HIS A 33 -0.23 7.28 1.00
N ILE A 34 -1.13 6.73 1.81
CA ILE A 34 -0.87 6.46 3.23
C ILE A 34 -0.53 4.97 3.40
N GLY A 35 0.73 4.69 3.72
CA GLY A 35 1.24 3.37 4.06
C GLY A 35 0.94 2.93 5.50
N THR A 36 1.60 1.87 5.96
CA THR A 36 1.51 1.30 7.30
C THR A 36 2.84 0.64 7.70
N THR A 37 3.26 0.78 8.96
CA THR A 37 4.49 0.17 9.47
C THR A 37 4.47 -1.37 9.42
N THR A 38 3.28 -1.97 9.33
CA THR A 38 3.13 -3.43 9.18
C THR A 38 3.64 -3.96 7.84
N GLN A 39 3.91 -3.09 6.86
CA GLN A 39 4.56 -3.45 5.60
C GLN A 39 5.99 -3.95 5.79
N TYR A 40 6.69 -3.46 6.84
CA TYR A 40 8.03 -3.96 7.19
C TYR A 40 8.00 -5.41 7.68
N GLY A 41 6.87 -5.87 8.24
CA GLY A 41 6.81 -7.14 8.95
C GLY A 41 7.64 -7.11 10.22
N SER A 42 8.41 -8.18 10.45
CA SER A 42 9.38 -8.22 11.55
C SER A 42 10.55 -7.27 11.26
N LEU A 43 10.86 -6.38 12.20
CA LEU A 43 11.99 -5.47 12.06
C LEU A 43 13.31 -6.24 12.06
N ILE A 44 14.18 -5.91 11.11
CA ILE A 44 15.55 -6.46 11.00
C ILE A 44 16.55 -5.54 11.70
N TYR A 45 16.26 -4.23 11.78
CA TYR A 45 17.02 -3.25 12.55
C TYR A 45 16.12 -2.12 13.06
N GLU A 46 16.63 -1.41 14.07
CA GLU A 46 15.93 -0.31 14.73
C GLU A 46 16.83 0.93 14.85
N PRO A 47 16.31 2.15 14.60
CA PRO A 47 14.97 2.40 14.03
C PRO A 47 14.90 1.98 12.57
N ALA A 48 13.72 1.52 12.13
CA ALA A 48 13.47 1.27 10.71
C ALA A 48 13.41 2.59 9.94
N ASP A 49 14.02 2.63 8.77
CA ASP A 49 13.98 3.74 7.82
C ASP A 49 13.22 3.33 6.55
N GLU A 50 13.13 4.22 5.56
CA GLU A 50 12.45 3.97 4.30
C GLU A 50 13.16 2.93 3.41
N ASN A 51 14.41 2.56 3.73
CA ASN A 51 15.15 1.51 3.03
C ASN A 51 14.97 0.13 3.69
N HIS A 52 14.25 0.06 4.82
CA HIS A 52 13.99 -1.20 5.50
C HIS A 52 13.22 -2.13 4.55
N PRO A 53 13.63 -3.40 4.39
CA PRO A 53 12.95 -4.32 3.49
C PRO A 53 11.51 -4.56 3.94
N GLU A 54 10.64 -4.80 2.96
CA GLU A 54 9.22 -5.09 3.15
C GLU A 54 9.01 -6.60 3.20
N PHE A 55 8.54 -7.13 4.33
CA PHE A 55 8.16 -8.55 4.46
C PHE A 55 6.82 -8.70 5.21
N PRO A 56 5.70 -8.28 4.60
CA PRO A 56 4.41 -8.23 5.26
C PRO A 56 3.94 -9.60 5.74
N ALA A 57 3.47 -9.67 7.00
CA ALA A 57 3.06 -10.93 7.63
C ALA A 57 1.57 -11.29 7.41
N ASP A 58 0.78 -10.39 6.79
CA ASP A 58 -0.64 -10.61 6.53
C ASP A 58 -1.11 -9.99 5.20
N ILE A 59 -2.31 -10.39 4.77
CA ILE A 59 -2.92 -9.97 3.50
C ILE A 59 -3.16 -8.45 3.44
N TYR A 60 -3.49 -7.80 4.56
CA TYR A 60 -3.73 -6.36 4.55
C TYR A 60 -2.42 -5.62 4.26
N SER A 61 -1.36 -5.98 4.97
CA SER A 61 -0.03 -5.42 4.83
C SER A 61 0.56 -5.72 3.45
N ALA A 62 0.33 -6.92 2.91
CA ALA A 62 0.71 -7.26 1.54
C ALA A 62 0.01 -6.38 0.50
N ASN A 63 -1.30 -6.17 0.64
CA ASN A 63 -2.04 -5.29 -0.28
C ASN A 63 -1.60 -3.83 -0.17
N LYS A 64 -1.20 -3.38 1.02
CA LYS A 64 -0.61 -2.05 1.23
C LYS A 64 0.74 -1.91 0.52
N VAL A 65 1.60 -2.92 0.57
CA VAL A 65 2.84 -2.96 -0.24
C VAL A 65 2.53 -2.83 -1.72
N VAL A 66 1.56 -3.58 -2.24
CA VAL A 66 1.18 -3.50 -3.66
C VAL A 66 0.70 -2.10 -4.04
N GLY A 67 -0.06 -1.42 -3.17
CA GLY A 67 -0.53 -0.05 -3.41
C GLY A 67 0.58 1.01 -3.48
N GLU A 68 1.80 0.69 -3.03
CA GLU A 68 2.97 1.58 -3.08
C GLU A 68 3.89 1.34 -4.29
N LYS A 69 3.71 0.26 -5.05
CA LYS A 69 4.54 -0.08 -6.22
C LYS A 69 3.85 0.34 -7.53
#